data_AF-A0A1G7G6T5-F1
#
_entry.id   AF-A0A1G7G6T5-F1
#
_cell.length_a   1.000
_cell.length_b   1.000
_cell.length_c   1.000
_cell.angle_alpha   90.00
_cell.angle_beta   90.00
_cell.angle_gamma   90.00
#
_symmetry.space_group_name_H-M   'P 1'
#
loop_
_entity.id
_entity.type
_entity.pdbx_description
1 polymer ?
#
loop_
_entity_poly.entity_id
_entity_poly.type
_entity_poly.pdbx_seq_one_letter_code
_entity_poly.pdbx_strand_id
1 'polypeptide(L)'
;MFGTNEVLVAAKQLCQVDGIDTAYDLDEVEYFHILFDRHEVVISNGAETESLYTGPQALKSVGEAALEEIFTIFPELKDHDYTPVPARTFASGRMGRKLAMRHKKNAKPLVS
;
A
#
# COMPACT_ATOMS: atom_id res chain seq x y z
N MET A 1 17.31 4.15 9.17
CA MET A 1 16.14 5.05 9.33
C MET A 1 14.94 4.32 9.92
N PHE A 2 14.61 3.12 9.42
CA PHE A 2 13.44 2.34 9.85
C PHE A 2 13.78 1.09 10.68
N GLY A 3 15.06 0.75 10.84
CA GLY A 3 15.47 -0.49 11.51
C GLY A 3 15.26 -1.76 10.67
N THR A 4 14.76 -1.60 9.43
CA THR A 4 14.58 -2.64 8.42
C THR A 4 15.06 -2.13 7.06
N ASN A 5 15.25 -3.05 6.11
CA ASN A 5 15.70 -2.76 4.76
C ASN A 5 14.55 -2.26 3.86
N GLU A 6 13.32 -2.69 4.12
CA GLU A 6 12.16 -2.41 3.27
C GLU A 6 10.99 -1.88 4.11
N VAL A 7 10.28 -0.89 3.56
CA VAL A 7 9.09 -0.29 4.17
C VAL A 7 8.07 0.06 3.10
N LEU A 8 6.79 0.03 3.45
CA LEU A 8 5.71 0.54 2.61
C LEU A 8 5.52 2.03 2.88
N VAL A 9 5.46 2.82 1.81
CA VAL A 9 5.28 4.28 1.88
C VAL A 9 4.13 4.69 0.99
N ALA A 10 3.16 5.41 1.54
CA ALA A 10 2.07 5.96 0.74
C ALA A 10 2.62 6.87 -0.38
N ALA A 11 2.22 6.59 -1.63
CA ALA A 11 2.74 7.26 -2.84
C ALA A 11 2.71 8.79 -2.76
N LYS A 12 1.65 9.38 -2.18
CA LYS A 12 1.53 10.84 -1.98
C LYS A 12 2.67 11.48 -1.18
N GLN A 13 3.37 10.70 -0.36
CA GLN A 13 4.52 11.18 0.43
C GLN A 13 5.82 11.13 -0.37
N LEU A 14 5.81 10.47 -1.53
CA LEU A 14 6.95 10.28 -2.42
C LEU A 14 6.99 11.30 -3.57
N CYS A 15 5.98 12.16 -3.74
CA CYS A 15 5.90 13.15 -4.84
C CYS A 15 7.02 14.21 -4.86
N GLN A 16 8.01 14.14 -3.95
CA GLN A 16 9.22 14.96 -4.02
C GLN A 16 10.36 14.27 -4.78
N VAL A 17 10.26 12.97 -5.00
CA VAL A 17 11.21 12.18 -5.79
C VAL A 17 10.80 12.26 -7.26
N ASP A 18 11.79 12.37 -8.14
CA ASP A 18 11.54 12.46 -9.57
C ASP A 18 10.90 11.16 -10.09
N GLY A 19 9.86 11.28 -10.92
CA GLY A 19 9.11 10.15 -11.49
C GLY A 19 7.85 9.73 -10.72
N ILE A 20 7.47 10.45 -9.67
CA ILE A 20 6.21 10.22 -8.95
C ILE A 20 5.46 11.55 -8.84
N ASP A 21 4.35 11.67 -9.56
CA ASP A 21 3.57 12.90 -9.64
C ASP A 21 2.08 12.64 -9.42
N THR A 22 1.33 13.70 -9.11
CA THR A 22 -0.13 13.62 -9.13
C THR A 22 -0.60 13.69 -10.57
N ALA A 23 -1.33 12.67 -11.01
CA ALA A 23 -1.96 12.67 -12.32
C ALA A 23 -3.20 13.58 -12.29
N TYR A 24 -3.19 14.63 -13.11
CA TYR A 24 -4.30 15.58 -13.27
C TYR A 24 -4.98 15.43 -14.63
N ASP A 25 -4.51 14.50 -15.45
CA ASP A 25 -4.86 14.23 -16.84
C ASP A 25 -5.71 12.95 -17.02
N LEU A 26 -6.21 12.40 -15.91
CA LEU A 26 -7.09 11.23 -15.91
C LEU A 26 -8.54 11.67 -15.70
N ASP A 27 -9.42 11.30 -16.63
CA ASP A 27 -10.85 11.61 -16.56
C ASP A 27 -11.60 10.68 -15.59
N GLU A 28 -11.16 9.42 -15.47
CA GLU A 28 -11.81 8.39 -14.66
C GLU A 28 -10.78 7.49 -13.96
N VAL A 29 -11.19 6.88 -12.84
CA VAL A 29 -10.39 5.89 -12.09
C VAL A 29 -11.29 4.71 -11.74
N GLU A 30 -10.83 3.50 -12.05
CA GLU A 30 -11.47 2.25 -11.65
C GLU A 30 -10.65 1.56 -10.56
N TYR A 31 -11.33 1.02 -9.54
CA TYR A 31 -10.69 0.38 -8.40
C TYR A 31 -10.86 -1.14 -8.48
N PHE A 32 -9.74 -1.85 -8.55
CA PHE A 32 -9.68 -3.30 -8.43
C PHE A 32 -9.04 -3.69 -7.11
N HIS A 33 -9.71 -4.56 -6.36
CA HIS A 33 -9.19 -5.09 -5.10
C HIS A 33 -8.55 -6.46 -5.34
N ILE A 34 -7.24 -6.57 -5.11
CA ILE A 34 -6.49 -7.82 -5.25
C ILE A 34 -6.16 -8.31 -3.84
N LEU A 35 -6.64 -9.49 -3.47
CA LEU A 35 -6.45 -10.08 -2.15
C LEU A 35 -5.78 -11.46 -2.26
N PHE A 36 -4.87 -11.75 -1.33
CA PHE A 36 -4.17 -13.02 -1.18
C PHE A 36 -4.30 -13.51 0.27
N ASP A 37 -3.93 -14.77 0.54
CA ASP A 37 -3.90 -15.36 1.90
C ASP A 37 -3.09 -14.53 2.92
N ARG A 38 -2.11 -13.76 2.42
CA ARG A 38 -1.35 -12.78 3.20
C ARG A 38 -1.17 -11.50 2.42
N HIS A 39 -0.91 -10.40 3.12
CA HIS A 39 -0.55 -9.15 2.45
C HIS A 39 0.76 -9.32 1.67
N GLU A 40 0.77 -8.94 0.40
CA GLU A 40 1.91 -9.14 -0.51
C GLU A 40 2.35 -7.82 -1.18
N VAL A 41 3.63 -7.76 -1.55
CA VAL A 41 4.14 -6.76 -2.49
C VAL A 41 3.99 -7.33 -3.89
N VAL A 42 3.38 -6.57 -4.79
CA VAL A 42 3.12 -6.96 -6.19
C VAL A 42 3.67 -5.93 -7.16
N ILE A 43 3.96 -6.36 -8.38
CA ILE A 43 4.41 -5.46 -9.46
C ILE A 43 3.21 -5.08 -10.32
N SER A 44 2.87 -3.79 -10.31
CA SER A 44 1.78 -3.20 -11.09
C SER A 44 2.36 -2.19 -12.07
N ASN A 45 2.25 -2.44 -13.38
CA ASN A 45 2.82 -1.59 -14.43
C ASN A 45 4.30 -1.24 -14.21
N GLY A 46 5.08 -2.20 -13.70
CA GLY A 46 6.51 -2.02 -13.43
C GLY A 46 6.84 -1.31 -12.11
N ALA A 47 5.84 -0.89 -11.33
CA ALA A 47 6.04 -0.32 -10.00
C ALA A 47 5.74 -1.35 -8.90
N GLU A 48 6.55 -1.36 -7.84
CA GLU A 48 6.23 -2.09 -6.61
C GLU A 48 5.05 -1.42 -5.90
N THR A 49 4.03 -2.22 -5.63
CA THR A 49 2.77 -1.82 -4.99
C THR A 49 2.36 -2.89 -3.98
N GLU A 50 1.30 -2.64 -3.22
CA GLU A 50 0.80 -3.60 -2.24
C GLU A 50 -0.53 -4.20 -2.69
N SER A 51 -0.77 -5.47 -2.33
CA SER A 51 -2.12 -6.05 -2.39
C SER A 51 -3.02 -5.39 -1.35
N LEU A 52 -4.32 -5.69 -1.37
CA LEU A 52 -5.24 -5.16 -0.36
C LEU A 52 -4.81 -5.61 1.05
N TYR A 53 -4.40 -4.66 1.90
CA TYR A 53 -4.22 -4.89 3.33
C TYR A 53 -5.58 -4.79 4.04
N THR A 54 -6.07 -5.89 4.62
CA THR A 54 -7.39 -6.01 5.26
C THR A 54 -7.47 -5.38 6.65
N GLY A 55 -6.78 -4.26 6.86
CA GLY A 55 -6.87 -3.48 8.09
C GLY A 55 -8.27 -2.92 8.34
N PRO A 56 -8.52 -2.33 9.53
CA PRO A 56 -9.86 -1.97 10.02
C PRO A 56 -10.70 -1.04 9.13
N GLN A 57 -10.07 -0.34 8.18
CA GLN A 57 -10.72 0.57 7.25
C GLN A 57 -10.91 -0.01 5.85
N ALA A 58 -10.08 -0.95 5.41
CA ALA A 58 -10.04 -1.42 4.02
C ALA A 58 -11.31 -2.22 3.65
N LEU A 59 -11.79 -3.07 4.55
CA LEU A 59 -13.01 -3.86 4.33
C LEU A 59 -14.28 -2.99 4.24
N LYS A 60 -14.21 -1.72 4.64
CA LYS A 60 -15.35 -0.79 4.51
C LYS A 60 -15.45 -0.18 3.11
N SER A 61 -14.41 -0.26 2.28
CA SER A 61 -14.39 0.36 0.94
C SER A 61 -14.77 -0.58 -0.20
N VAL A 62 -14.82 -1.90 0.04
CA VAL A 62 -15.01 -2.92 -1.00
C VAL A 62 -16.49 -3.14 -1.40
N GLY A 63 -17.44 -2.58 -0.64
CA GLY A 63 -18.88 -2.78 -0.85
C GLY A 63 -19.42 -4.07 -0.24
N GLU A 64 -20.73 -4.16 -0.02
CA GLU A 64 -21.35 -5.26 0.74
C GLU A 64 -21.19 -6.62 0.06
N ALA A 65 -21.42 -6.71 -1.26
CA ALA A 65 -21.32 -7.97 -1.99
C ALA A 65 -19.89 -8.54 -1.99
N ALA A 66 -18.88 -7.69 -2.24
CA ALA A 66 -17.48 -8.12 -2.19
C ALA A 66 -17.04 -8.46 -0.76
N LEU A 67 -17.58 -7.75 0.24
CA LEU A 67 -17.30 -8.05 1.64
C LEU A 67 -17.83 -9.44 2.05
N GLU A 68 -19.02 -9.81 1.58
CA GLU A 68 -19.58 -11.15 1.81
C GLU A 68 -18.74 -12.24 1.16
N GLU A 69 -18.29 -12.02 -0.07
CA GLU A 69 -17.38 -12.94 -0.78
C GLU A 69 -16.04 -13.07 -0.04
N ILE A 70 -15.41 -11.96 0.34
CA ILE A 70 -14.16 -11.93 1.10
C ILE A 70 -14.31 -12.73 2.39
N PHE A 71 -15.39 -12.54 3.15
CA PHE A 71 -15.62 -13.27 4.39
C PHE A 71 -16.04 -14.74 4.21
N THR A 72 -16.40 -15.12 2.99
CA THR A 72 -16.65 -16.52 2.63
C THR A 72 -15.33 -17.23 2.32
N ILE A 73 -14.39 -16.54 1.68
CA ILE A 73 -13.06 -17.06 1.32
C ILE A 73 -12.11 -17.01 2.54
N PHE A 74 -12.14 -15.92 3.31
CA PHE A 74 -11.26 -15.63 4.45
C PHE A 74 -12.09 -15.41 5.72
N PRO A 75 -12.66 -16.48 6.30
CA PRO A 75 -13.56 -16.39 7.45
C PRO A 75 -12.89 -15.79 8.70
N GLU A 76 -11.57 -15.91 8.85
CA GLU A 76 -10.78 -15.32 9.93
C GLU A 76 -10.88 -13.79 9.99
N LEU A 77 -11.16 -13.12 8.87
CA LEU A 77 -11.34 -11.67 8.83
C LEU A 77 -12.61 -11.19 9.56
N LYS A 78 -13.52 -12.11 9.90
CA LYS A 78 -14.69 -11.80 10.75
C LYS A 78 -14.34 -11.75 12.24
N ASP A 79 -13.21 -12.34 12.65
CA ASP A 79 -12.79 -12.36 14.04
C ASP A 79 -12.28 -10.96 14.44
N HIS A 80 -12.85 -10.42 15.51
CA HIS A 80 -12.49 -9.10 16.04
C HIS A 80 -11.04 -9.07 16.56
N ASP A 81 -10.51 -10.20 17.01
CA ASP A 81 -9.16 -10.31 17.54
C ASP A 81 -8.13 -10.64 16.44
N TYR A 82 -8.58 -10.90 15.21
CA TYR A 82 -7.69 -11.09 14.08
C TYR A 82 -6.97 -9.79 13.72
N THR A 83 -5.64 -9.84 13.73
CA THR A 83 -4.79 -8.73 13.32
C THR A 83 -4.09 -9.10 12.01
N PRO A 84 -4.47 -8.49 10.87
CA PRO A 84 -3.78 -8.72 9.61
C PRO A 84 -2.29 -8.38 9.73
N VAL A 85 -1.43 -9.22 9.14
CA VAL A 85 0.02 -9.00 9.14
C VAL A 85 0.43 -8.35 7.82
N PRO A 86 1.07 -7.17 7.82
CA PRO A 86 1.48 -6.54 6.59
C PRO A 86 2.76 -7.18 6.02
N ALA A 87 2.87 -7.24 4.69
CA ALA A 87 4.07 -7.67 3.96
C ALA A 87 5.36 -6.98 4.43
N ARG A 88 5.28 -5.69 4.76
CA ARG A 88 6.38 -4.84 5.24
C ARG A 88 5.88 -3.82 6.24
N THR A 89 6.81 -3.20 6.97
CA THR A 89 6.46 -2.13 7.93
C THR A 89 5.94 -0.89 7.19
N PHE A 90 4.79 -0.36 7.65
CA PHE A 90 4.28 0.92 7.17
C PHE A 90 5.09 2.09 7.72
N ALA A 91 5.60 2.94 6.83
CA ALA A 91 6.18 4.21 7.21
C ALA A 91 5.08 5.23 7.53
N SER A 92 5.21 5.91 8.67
CA SER A 92 4.35 7.08 8.94
C SER A 92 4.54 8.15 7.86
N GLY A 93 3.54 8.99 7.61
CA GLY A 93 3.62 10.03 6.57
C GLY A 93 4.82 10.97 6.75
N ARG A 94 5.17 11.32 8.00
CA ARG A 94 6.37 12.10 8.30
C ARG A 94 7.65 11.37 7.90
N MET A 95 7.74 10.07 8.20
CA MET A 95 8.92 9.27 7.87
C MET A 95 9.02 8.99 6.37
N GLY A 96 7.90 8.74 5.68
CA GLY A 96 7.85 8.61 4.22
C GLY A 96 8.39 9.84 3.50
N ARG A 97 7.95 11.06 3.89
CA ARG A 97 8.49 12.30 3.33
C ARG A 97 9.98 12.49 3.60
N LYS A 98 10.43 12.13 4.81
CA LYS A 98 11.86 12.21 5.16
C LYS A 98 12.70 11.23 4.34
N LEU A 99 12.17 10.03 4.03
CA LEU A 99 12.80 9.09 3.10
C LEU A 99 12.89 9.73 1.70
N ALA A 100 11.78 10.23 1.17
CA ALA A 100 11.72 10.89 -0.14
C ALA A 100 12.78 12.02 -0.28
N MET A 101 12.83 12.94 0.69
CA MET A 101 13.83 14.03 0.71
C MET A 101 15.27 13.51 0.70
N ARG A 102 15.54 12.42 1.43
CA ARG A 102 16.90 11.85 1.52
C ARG A 102 17.31 11.18 0.21
N HIS A 103 16.39 10.48 -0.47
CA HIS A 103 16.67 9.89 -1.78
C HIS A 103 16.92 10.96 -2.83
N LYS A 104 16.05 11.98 -2.89
CA LYS A 104 16.25 13.16 -3.76
C LYS A 104 17.61 13.83 -3.53
N LYS A 105 17.93 14.16 -2.26
CA LYS A 105 19.17 14.86 -1.91
C LYS A 105 20.43 14.10 -2.31
N ASN A 106 20.40 12.77 -2.23
CA ASN A 106 21.58 11.93 -2.50
C ASN A 106 21.57 11.32 -3.90
N ALA A 107 20.61 11.68 -4.76
CA ALA A 107 20.41 11.10 -6.08
C ALA A 107 20.41 9.55 -6.06
N LYS A 108 19.73 8.97 -5.06
CA LYS A 108 19.60 7.51 -4.92
C LYS A 108 18.20 7.06 -5.31
N PRO A 109 18.05 6.02 -6.15
CA PRO A 109 16.73 5.48 -6.49
C PRO A 109 16.06 4.91 -5.24
N LEU A 110 14.73 4.83 -5.26
CA LEU A 110 13.93 4.30 -4.14
C LEU A 110 14.06 2.78 -4.03
N VAL A 111 14.15 2.11 -5.17
CA VAL A 111 14.35 0.67 -5.33
C VAL A 111 15.64 0.43 -6.10
N SER A 112 16.38 -0.63 -5.79
CA SER A 112 17.70 -0.94 -6.37
C SER A 112 17.92 -2.43 -6.50
#